data_AF-A0AAI8ZTZ6-F1
#
_entry.id   AF-A0AAI8ZTZ6-F1
#
_cell.length_a   1.000
_cell.length_b   1.000
_cell.length_c   1.000
_cell.angle_alpha   90.00
_cell.angle_beta   90.00
_cell.angle_gamma   90.00
#
_symmetry.space_group_name_H-M   'P 1'
#
loop_
_entity.id
_entity.type
_entity.pdbx_description
1 polymer ?
#
loop_
_entity_poly.entity_id
_entity_poly.type
_entity_poly.pdbx_seq_one_letter_code
_entity_poly.pdbx_strand_id
1 'polypeptide(L)'
;MRVELTGAETTDLLSVTGNASGDSGTGVKLNGNNTLDNVSLAGEATNGTGMNISGPIINNGNTAVNGKSTEGDGVRLNSAITGGTVNGSSANGSGVKVVGDSVLDNATLNGSSTEGAGLDIHANITGSNGSGVQGNTANGTGVAVGNEG
;
A
#
# COMPACT_ATOMS: atom_id res chain seq x y z
N MET A 1 -21.81 -15.48 3.00
CA MET A 1 -20.81 -16.58 2.97
C MET A 1 -19.46 -15.94 3.26
N ARG A 2 -18.70 -16.46 4.22
CA ARG A 2 -17.34 -16.00 4.57
C ARG A 2 -16.36 -17.01 3.99
N VAL A 3 -15.32 -16.54 3.31
CA VAL A 3 -14.20 -17.36 2.84
C VAL A 3 -12.99 -16.93 3.64
N GLU A 4 -12.26 -17.90 4.20
CA GLU A 4 -11.04 -17.67 4.96
C GLU A 4 -9.87 -18.29 4.22
N LEU A 5 -8.76 -17.56 4.17
CA LEU A 5 -7.48 -18.06 3.74
C LEU A 5 -6.58 -18.04 4.98
N THR A 6 -5.95 -19.17 5.29
CA THR A 6 -5.08 -19.33 6.46
C THR A 6 -3.72 -19.86 6.03
N GLY A 7 -2.71 -19.70 6.89
CA GLY A 7 -1.47 -20.45 6.79
C GLY A 7 -1.70 -21.96 6.88
N ALA A 8 -0.63 -22.75 6.73
CA ALA A 8 -0.72 -24.20 6.85
C ALA A 8 -1.20 -24.63 8.25
N GLU A 9 -0.77 -23.92 9.28
CA GLU A 9 -1.27 -24.02 10.65
C GLU A 9 -1.81 -22.68 11.18
N THR A 10 -2.54 -22.70 12.30
CA THR A 10 -3.12 -21.49 12.92
C THR A 10 -2.07 -20.51 13.46
N THR A 11 -0.83 -20.98 13.62
CA THR A 11 0.33 -20.16 14.03
C THR A 11 1.21 -19.76 12.86
N ASP A 12 0.97 -20.30 11.67
CA ASP A 12 1.77 -20.00 10.50
C ASP A 12 1.38 -18.67 9.89
N LEU A 13 2.39 -17.91 9.50
CA LEU A 13 2.23 -16.70 8.69
C LEU A 13 1.60 -17.05 7.34
N LEU A 14 0.42 -16.50 7.06
CA LEU A 14 -0.10 -16.51 5.69
C LEU A 14 0.74 -15.55 4.84
N SER A 15 1.31 -16.06 3.75
CA SER A 15 2.03 -15.26 2.75
C SER A 15 1.20 -15.19 1.46
N VAL A 16 0.83 -13.98 1.06
CA VAL A 16 0.11 -13.71 -0.19
C VAL A 16 1.00 -12.87 -1.09
N THR A 17 1.39 -13.43 -2.23
CA THR A 17 2.17 -12.72 -3.24
C THR A 17 1.41 -12.66 -4.57
N GLY A 18 1.56 -11.56 -5.29
CA GLY A 18 1.02 -11.41 -6.64
C GLY A 18 1.99 -10.61 -7.50
N ASN A 19 2.31 -11.10 -8.69
CA ASN A 19 3.23 -10.45 -9.62
C ASN A 19 2.53 -10.26 -10.96
N ALA A 20 2.36 -9.00 -11.36
CA ALA A 20 1.71 -8.64 -12.61
C ALA A 20 2.72 -8.09 -13.63
N SER A 21 2.96 -8.86 -14.70
CA SER A 21 3.73 -8.42 -15.86
C SER A 21 2.78 -7.94 -16.96
N GLY A 22 2.94 -6.68 -17.39
CA GLY A 22 2.09 -6.02 -18.39
C GLY A 22 1.86 -4.54 -18.07
N ASP A 23 1.33 -3.81 -19.04
CA ASP A 23 1.32 -2.33 -19.05
C ASP A 23 0.50 -1.69 -17.92
N SER A 24 -0.44 -2.40 -17.31
CA SER A 24 -1.30 -1.85 -16.23
C SER A 24 -1.73 -2.90 -15.20
N GLY A 25 -0.99 -4.00 -15.08
CA GLY A 25 -1.31 -5.08 -14.15
C GLY A 25 -1.25 -4.63 -12.69
N THR A 26 -2.06 -5.25 -11.83
CA THR A 26 -1.94 -5.07 -10.37
C THR A 26 -1.48 -6.36 -9.72
N GLY A 27 -0.41 -6.31 -8.92
CA GLY A 27 0.09 -7.48 -8.21
C GLY A 27 -0.95 -8.05 -7.23
N VAL A 28 -1.37 -7.25 -6.25
CA VAL A 28 -2.41 -7.61 -5.27
C VAL A 28 -3.47 -6.50 -5.14
N LYS A 29 -4.75 -6.88 -5.02
CA LYS A 29 -5.88 -5.96 -4.83
C LYS A 29 -6.61 -6.25 -3.52
N LEU A 30 -6.89 -5.21 -2.74
CA LEU A 30 -7.69 -5.24 -1.51
C LEU A 30 -8.86 -4.28 -1.66
N ASN A 31 -10.02 -4.78 -2.13
CA ASN A 31 -11.20 -3.94 -2.44
C ASN A 31 -12.35 -4.12 -1.44
N GLY A 32 -12.39 -5.22 -0.70
CA GLY A 32 -13.40 -5.49 0.34
C GLY A 32 -12.95 -5.01 1.71
N ASN A 33 -13.73 -5.32 2.76
CA ASN A 33 -13.28 -5.10 4.13
C ASN A 33 -12.24 -6.17 4.49
N ASN A 34 -11.03 -5.76 4.83
CA ASN A 34 -9.93 -6.68 5.10
C ASN A 34 -9.59 -6.63 6.59
N THR A 35 -9.75 -7.75 7.29
CA THR A 35 -9.18 -7.95 8.62
C THR A 35 -7.93 -8.79 8.45
N LEU A 36 -6.78 -8.21 8.77
CA LEU A 36 -5.47 -8.82 8.63
C LEU A 36 -4.91 -9.10 10.03
N ASP A 37 -4.44 -10.32 10.25
CA ASP A 37 -3.82 -10.73 11.50
C ASP A 37 -2.61 -11.59 11.19
N ASN A 38 -1.41 -11.02 11.43
CA ASN A 38 -0.12 -11.65 11.14
C ASN A 38 -0.06 -12.27 9.73
N VAL A 39 -0.29 -11.44 8.69
CA VAL A 39 -0.18 -11.80 7.29
C VAL A 39 0.99 -11.06 6.65
N SER A 40 1.70 -11.69 5.71
CA SER A 40 2.62 -11.02 4.81
C SER A 40 1.96 -10.85 3.45
N LEU A 41 1.75 -9.61 3.02
CA LEU A 41 1.23 -9.31 1.68
C LEU A 41 2.29 -8.61 0.85
N ALA A 42 2.53 -9.12 -0.36
CA ALA A 42 3.45 -8.52 -1.32
C ALA A 42 2.85 -8.50 -2.73
N GLY A 43 2.60 -7.31 -3.26
CA GLY A 43 2.17 -7.11 -4.64
C GLY A 43 3.26 -6.47 -5.48
N GLU A 44 3.60 -7.07 -6.61
CA GLU A 44 4.62 -6.59 -7.54
C GLU A 44 4.00 -6.30 -8.92
N ALA A 45 4.48 -5.24 -9.57
CA ALA A 45 4.17 -4.94 -10.96
C ALA A 45 5.39 -4.38 -11.70
N THR A 46 5.39 -4.48 -13.03
CA THR A 46 6.40 -3.75 -13.84
C THR A 46 5.90 -2.34 -14.14
N ASN A 47 4.81 -2.21 -14.91
CA ASN A 47 4.29 -0.91 -15.36
C ASN A 47 3.06 -0.43 -14.58
N GLY A 48 2.35 -1.35 -13.93
CA GLY A 48 1.14 -1.06 -13.19
C GLY A 48 1.38 -0.85 -11.69
N THR A 49 0.38 -1.19 -10.88
CA THR A 49 0.41 -0.96 -9.43
C THR A 49 0.85 -2.21 -8.69
N GLY A 50 1.83 -2.13 -7.78
CA GLY A 50 2.21 -3.28 -6.96
C GLY A 50 1.04 -3.77 -6.09
N MET A 51 0.53 -2.87 -5.23
CA MET A 51 -0.69 -3.08 -4.46
C MET A 51 -1.74 -1.99 -4.70
N ASN A 52 -2.99 -2.38 -4.92
CA ASN A 52 -4.14 -1.46 -4.90
C ASN A 52 -5.02 -1.72 -3.66
N ILE A 53 -5.14 -0.72 -2.78
CA ILE A 53 -6.00 -0.76 -1.59
C ILE A 53 -7.15 0.22 -1.76
N SER A 54 -8.34 -0.32 -1.98
CA SER A 54 -9.59 0.46 -2.07
C SER A 54 -10.63 0.11 -1.02
N GLY A 55 -10.48 -1.03 -0.35
CA GLY A 55 -11.32 -1.42 0.79
C GLY A 55 -10.57 -1.32 2.11
N PRO A 56 -11.28 -1.06 3.23
CA PRO A 56 -10.64 -0.71 4.49
C PRO A 56 -9.82 -1.87 5.04
N ILE A 57 -8.77 -1.54 5.79
CA ILE A 57 -7.89 -2.50 6.46
C ILE A 57 -8.01 -2.32 7.98
N ILE A 58 -8.26 -3.40 8.69
CA ILE A 58 -8.09 -3.51 10.14
C ILE A 58 -6.97 -4.52 10.37
N ASN A 59 -5.85 -4.05 10.90
CA ASN A 59 -4.68 -4.86 11.17
C ASN A 59 -4.58 -5.13 12.68
N ASN A 60 -4.85 -6.38 13.07
CA ASN A 60 -4.86 -6.81 14.46
C ASN A 60 -3.50 -7.35 14.94
N GLY A 61 -2.50 -7.44 14.06
CA GLY A 61 -1.21 -8.04 14.36
C GLY A 61 -0.05 -7.33 13.67
N ASN A 62 1.01 -8.07 13.34
CA ASN A 62 2.23 -7.54 12.75
C ASN A 62 2.21 -7.53 11.21
N THR A 63 1.03 -7.34 10.60
CA THR A 63 0.91 -7.37 9.14
C THR A 63 1.61 -6.15 8.53
N ALA A 64 2.49 -6.41 7.56
CA ALA A 64 3.03 -5.39 6.67
C ALA A 64 2.48 -5.59 5.26
N VAL A 65 1.97 -4.53 4.66
CA VAL A 65 1.40 -4.57 3.31
C VAL A 65 2.38 -3.92 2.35
N ASN A 66 2.97 -4.72 1.46
CA ASN A 66 4.08 -4.29 0.63
C ASN A 66 3.67 -4.24 -0.85
N GLY A 67 3.76 -3.06 -1.45
CA GLY A 67 3.56 -2.85 -2.87
C GLY A 67 4.85 -2.41 -3.55
N LYS A 68 5.20 -3.03 -4.67
CA LYS A 68 6.38 -2.69 -5.47
C LYS A 68 6.02 -2.55 -6.93
N SER A 69 6.49 -1.48 -7.56
CA SER A 69 6.44 -1.33 -9.01
C SER A 69 7.80 -0.90 -9.56
N THR A 70 7.99 -1.02 -10.88
CA THR A 70 9.18 -0.46 -11.54
C THR A 70 8.84 0.90 -12.12
N GLU A 71 7.89 0.95 -13.06
CA GLU A 71 7.47 2.19 -13.73
C GLU A 71 6.20 2.80 -13.14
N GLY A 72 5.33 1.98 -12.53
CA GLY A 72 4.07 2.44 -11.95
C GLY A 72 4.16 2.75 -10.46
N ASP A 73 3.01 2.77 -9.78
CA ASP A 73 2.95 3.05 -8.35
C ASP A 73 3.23 1.78 -7.51
N GLY A 74 4.05 1.88 -6.47
CA GLY A 74 4.23 0.78 -5.52
C GLY A 74 2.91 0.42 -4.85
N VAL A 75 2.24 1.41 -4.28
CA VAL A 75 0.90 1.30 -3.70
C VAL A 75 0.00 2.40 -4.26
N ARG A 76 -1.23 2.07 -4.66
CA ARG A 76 -2.33 3.03 -4.78
C ARG A 76 -3.29 2.87 -3.61
N LEU A 77 -3.61 3.97 -2.95
CA LEU A 77 -4.43 4.01 -1.75
C LEU A 77 -5.65 4.93 -1.94
N ASN A 78 -6.82 4.40 -1.63
CA ASN A 78 -8.05 5.15 -1.44
C ASN A 78 -8.90 4.49 -0.33
N SER A 79 -8.37 4.44 0.89
CA SER A 79 -9.06 3.71 1.97
C SER A 79 -8.67 4.11 3.39
N ALA A 80 -9.42 3.58 4.35
CA ALA A 80 -9.10 3.65 5.77
C ALA A 80 -8.20 2.48 6.19
N ILE A 81 -7.18 2.76 7.00
CA ILE A 81 -6.24 1.79 7.55
C ILE A 81 -6.17 1.98 9.06
N THR A 82 -6.48 0.94 9.81
CA THR A 82 -6.30 0.86 11.26
C THR A 82 -5.18 -0.12 11.56
N GLY A 83 -4.10 0.35 12.19
CA GLY A 83 -2.97 -0.47 12.60
C GLY A 83 -1.97 -0.82 11.49
N GLY A 84 -0.72 -1.02 11.90
CA GLY A 84 0.37 -1.56 11.09
C GLY A 84 0.91 -0.62 10.02
N THR A 85 1.54 -1.20 9.00
CA THR A 85 2.35 -0.45 8.04
C THR A 85 2.02 -0.83 6.60
N VAL A 86 1.82 0.19 5.77
CA VAL A 86 1.76 0.07 4.31
C VAL A 86 3.06 0.62 3.73
N ASN A 87 3.80 -0.24 3.03
CA ASN A 87 5.03 0.11 2.35
C ASN A 87 4.81 0.08 0.84
N GLY A 88 5.05 1.20 0.16
CA GLY A 88 5.04 1.30 -1.28
C GLY A 88 6.41 1.69 -1.81
N SER A 89 6.89 0.96 -2.82
CA SER A 89 8.17 1.22 -3.48
C SER A 89 8.02 1.29 -4.99
N SER A 90 8.67 2.25 -5.62
CA SER A 90 8.78 2.33 -7.08
C SER A 90 10.17 2.74 -7.52
N ALA A 91 10.59 2.38 -8.74
CA ALA A 91 11.81 2.94 -9.30
C ALA A 91 11.52 4.32 -9.91
N ASN A 92 10.53 4.41 -10.80
CA ASN A 92 10.24 5.62 -11.58
C ASN A 92 8.89 6.26 -11.25
N GLY A 93 7.92 5.49 -10.75
CA GLY A 93 6.60 6.01 -10.33
C GLY A 93 6.58 6.44 -8.86
N SER A 94 5.39 6.57 -8.28
CA SER A 94 5.26 6.92 -6.87
C SER A 94 5.46 5.70 -5.98
N GLY A 95 6.18 5.84 -4.86
CA GLY A 95 6.27 4.79 -3.85
C GLY A 95 4.88 4.44 -3.36
N VAL A 96 4.16 5.45 -2.87
CA VAL A 96 2.71 5.37 -2.61
C VAL A 96 2.03 6.56 -3.28
N LYS A 97 0.91 6.29 -3.96
CA LYS A 97 0.01 7.31 -4.49
C LYS A 97 -1.34 7.26 -3.76
N VAL A 98 -1.74 8.36 -3.15
CA VAL A 98 -3.03 8.51 -2.47
C VAL A 98 -4.00 9.23 -3.39
N VAL A 99 -4.98 8.51 -3.91
CA VAL A 99 -5.91 8.98 -4.96
C VAL A 99 -7.34 9.19 -4.45
N GLY A 100 -7.62 8.79 -3.22
CA GLY A 100 -8.90 9.04 -2.56
C GLY A 100 -8.71 9.27 -1.07
N ASP A 101 -9.70 9.91 -0.46
CA ASP A 101 -9.66 10.26 0.96
C ASP A 101 -9.33 9.03 1.79
N SER A 102 -8.30 9.16 2.63
CA SER A 102 -7.75 8.08 3.40
C SER A 102 -7.68 8.45 4.88
N VAL A 103 -7.99 7.48 5.74
CA VAL A 103 -7.92 7.63 7.20
C VAL A 103 -6.87 6.68 7.71
N LEU A 104 -5.91 7.19 8.47
CA LEU A 104 -4.86 6.40 9.10
C LEU A 104 -5.08 6.44 10.61
N ASP A 105 -5.32 5.28 11.22
CA ASP A 105 -5.49 5.16 12.66
C ASP A 105 -4.45 4.22 13.26
N ASN A 106 -3.48 4.76 14.02
CA ASN A 106 -2.29 4.02 14.47
C ASN A 106 -1.62 3.25 13.30
N ALA A 107 -1.60 3.87 12.12
CA ALA A 107 -1.11 3.28 10.89
C ALA A 107 -0.01 4.15 10.28
N THR A 108 0.97 3.50 9.64
CA THR A 108 2.06 4.20 8.96
C THR A 108 2.00 3.96 7.46
N LEU A 109 2.06 5.04 6.69
CA LEU A 109 2.21 5.02 5.24
C LEU A 109 3.65 5.36 4.86
N ASN A 110 4.37 4.40 4.31
CA ASN A 110 5.76 4.54 3.90
C ASN A 110 5.86 4.44 2.39
N GLY A 111 6.18 5.55 1.73
CA GLY A 111 6.42 5.59 0.31
C GLY A 111 7.90 5.82 0.00
N SER A 112 8.48 5.00 -0.87
CA SER A 112 9.86 5.16 -1.34
C SER A 112 9.91 5.14 -2.86
N SER A 113 10.58 6.10 -3.49
CA SER A 113 10.83 6.05 -4.93
C SER A 113 12.24 6.50 -5.28
N THR A 114 12.87 5.88 -6.27
CA THR A 114 14.20 6.30 -6.71
C THR A 114 14.11 7.65 -7.43
N GLU A 115 13.33 7.71 -8.50
CA GLU A 115 13.21 8.90 -9.37
C GLU A 115 11.87 9.64 -9.20
N GLY A 116 10.82 8.95 -8.77
CA GLY A 116 9.48 9.52 -8.59
C GLY A 116 9.24 10.09 -7.19
N ALA A 117 7.97 10.32 -6.87
CA ALA A 117 7.60 10.76 -5.53
C ALA A 117 7.70 9.60 -4.53
N GLY A 118 8.27 9.81 -3.34
CA GLY A 118 8.15 8.84 -2.25
C GLY A 118 6.67 8.64 -1.93
N LEU A 119 5.99 9.74 -1.64
CA LEU A 119 4.54 9.80 -1.45
C LEU A 119 3.91 10.86 -2.37
N ASP A 120 2.85 10.50 -3.07
CA ASP A 120 2.14 11.36 -4.02
C ASP A 120 0.66 11.50 -3.63
N ILE A 121 0.28 12.63 -3.04
CA ILE A 121 -1.03 12.84 -2.42
C ILE A 121 -1.91 13.72 -3.32
N HIS A 122 -3.04 13.15 -3.75
CA HIS A 122 -4.07 13.81 -4.56
C HIS A 122 -5.43 13.92 -3.85
N ALA A 123 -5.51 13.47 -2.60
CA ALA A 123 -6.72 13.47 -1.77
C ALA A 123 -6.38 13.69 -0.28
N ASN A 124 -7.39 13.78 0.59
CA ASN A 124 -7.12 14.05 2.02
C ASN A 124 -6.55 12.82 2.73
N ILE A 125 -5.64 13.07 3.68
CA ILE A 125 -5.20 12.09 4.66
C ILE A 125 -5.56 12.60 6.05
N THR A 126 -6.36 11.85 6.78
CA THR A 126 -6.66 12.13 8.20
C THR A 126 -5.94 11.12 9.07
N GLY A 127 -5.07 11.59 9.97
CA GLY A 127 -4.31 10.74 10.90
C GLY A 127 -4.80 10.83 12.35
N SER A 128 -4.88 9.69 13.05
CA SER A 128 -5.16 9.59 14.49
C SER A 128 -4.21 8.60 15.19
N ASN A 129 -4.18 8.63 16.54
CA ASN A 129 -3.49 7.64 17.36
C ASN A 129 -2.01 7.38 16.99
N GLY A 130 -1.28 8.45 16.64
CA GLY A 130 0.15 8.35 16.31
C GLY A 130 0.45 7.91 14.88
N SER A 131 -0.53 7.95 13.98
CA SER A 131 -0.32 7.66 12.56
C SER A 131 0.81 8.48 11.93
N GLY A 132 1.51 7.85 10.99
CA GLY A 132 2.69 8.40 10.34
C GLY A 132 2.59 8.38 8.82
N VAL A 133 3.21 9.36 8.19
CA VAL A 133 3.34 9.45 6.74
C VAL A 133 4.78 9.78 6.41
N GLN A 134 5.45 8.94 5.64
CA GLN A 134 6.87 9.05 5.33
C GLN A 134 7.10 8.88 3.83
N GLY A 135 7.73 9.88 3.22
CA GLY A 135 8.12 9.86 1.82
C GLY A 135 9.64 9.92 1.70
N ASN A 136 10.25 8.86 1.17
CA ASN A 136 11.69 8.75 0.97
C ASN A 136 12.02 8.70 -0.52
N THR A 137 13.13 9.33 -0.91
CA THR A 137 13.56 9.29 -2.30
C THR A 137 15.07 9.46 -2.45
N ALA A 138 15.62 8.98 -3.57
CA ALA A 138 17.00 9.23 -3.93
C ALA A 138 17.13 10.54 -4.73
N ASN A 139 16.35 10.66 -5.81
CA ASN A 139 16.47 11.74 -6.79
C ASN A 139 15.16 12.51 -7.03
N GLY A 140 14.03 12.00 -6.52
CA GLY A 140 12.70 12.57 -6.75
C GLY A 140 12.22 13.51 -5.65
N THR A 141 10.89 13.54 -5.44
CA THR A 141 10.25 14.35 -4.39
C THR A 141 9.86 13.48 -3.20
N GLY A 142 10.23 13.84 -1.98
CA GLY A 142 9.85 13.06 -0.79
C GLY A 142 8.33 12.91 -0.66
N VAL A 143 7.64 14.05 -0.51
CA VAL A 143 6.17 14.12 -0.46
C VAL A 143 5.68 15.20 -1.43
N ALA A 144 4.88 14.80 -2.43
CA ALA A 144 4.18 15.69 -3.33
C ALA A 144 2.70 15.79 -2.93
N VAL A 145 2.15 17.01 -2.94
CA VAL A 145 0.73 17.27 -2.67
C VAL A 145 0.17 18.13 -3.80
N GLY A 146 -0.87 17.63 -4.47
CA GLY A 146 -1.49 18.28 -5.61
C GLY A 146 -2.97 17.91 -5.76
N ASN A 147 -3.63 18.50 -6.76
CA ASN A 147 -4.98 18.09 -7.15
C ASN A 147 -4.88 17.07 -8.29
N GLU A 148 -5.88 16.18 -8.42
CA GLU A 148 -6.04 15.37 -9.63
C GLU A 148 -6.07 16.31 -10.85
N GLY A 149 -5.18 16.07 -11.83
CA GLY A 149 -5.15 16.76 -13.11
C GLY A 149 -6.16 16.19 -14.09
#